data_AF-A0A4V6E3H1-F1
#
_entry.id   AF-A0A4V6E3H1-F1
#
_cell.length_a   1.000
_cell.length_b   1.000
_cell.length_c   1.000
_cell.angle_alpha   90.00
_cell.angle_beta   90.00
_cell.angle_gamma   90.00
#
_symmetry.space_group_name_H-M   'P 1'
#
loop_
_entity.id
_entity.type
_entity.pdbx_description
1 polymer ?
#
loop_
_entity_poly.entity_id
_entity_poly.type
_entity_poly.pdbx_seq_one_letter_code
_entity_poly.pdbx_strand_id
1 'polypeptide(L)'
;MTSSNVGSNRPNAGGAAERSAPDLLAQLDAVRERRGAVTVACRYRCATGTEFGGEWRGVAVAPLLDDAPPETTHLRAESADGYRAHVPVRDALDAVVATERLDGPAAGLPRLVGPDFDSAQTVRDLAALAPVALPPDADPVPGTVDGAAGGE
;
A
#
# COMPACT_ATOMS: atom_id res chain seq x y z
N MET A 1 3.88 49.15 25.67
CA MET A 1 2.51 48.62 25.80
C MET A 1 2.35 47.54 24.73
N THR A 2 2.23 46.31 25.21
CA THR A 2 2.12 45.04 24.48
C THR A 2 0.71 44.84 23.92
N SER A 3 0.59 44.30 22.70
CA SER A 3 -0.57 43.57 22.16
C SER A 3 -0.27 43.19 20.69
N SER A 4 -0.56 42.03 20.13
CA SER A 4 -0.93 40.71 20.62
C SER A 4 -0.65 39.75 19.46
N ASN A 5 0.19 38.74 19.70
CA ASN A 5 0.41 37.62 18.79
C ASN A 5 -0.71 36.59 19.06
N VAL A 6 -1.61 36.37 18.12
CA VAL A 6 -2.54 35.21 18.16
C VAL A 6 -2.07 34.22 17.10
N GLY A 7 -1.32 33.21 17.58
CA GLY A 7 -1.01 32.02 16.82
C GLY A 7 -2.21 31.09 16.81
N SER A 8 -2.80 30.90 15.63
CA SER A 8 -3.72 29.80 15.39
C SER A 8 -2.91 28.56 15.00
N ASN A 9 -2.30 27.91 15.99
CA ASN A 9 -1.68 26.61 15.81
C ASN A 9 -2.77 25.53 15.87
N ARG A 10 -3.28 25.12 14.71
CA ARG A 10 -4.15 23.95 14.60
C ARG A 10 -3.27 22.70 14.71
N PRO A 11 -3.59 21.72 15.56
CA PRO A 11 -2.80 20.50 15.64
C PRO A 11 -2.97 19.71 14.34
N ASN A 12 -1.86 19.44 13.67
CA ASN A 12 -1.77 18.59 12.50
C ASN A 12 -2.03 17.13 12.93
N ALA A 13 -3.24 16.64 12.68
CA ALA A 13 -3.56 15.22 12.75
C ALA A 13 -3.20 14.59 11.39
N GLY A 14 -2.03 13.97 11.31
CA GLY A 14 -1.54 13.40 10.05
C GLY A 14 -0.15 12.78 10.18
N GLY A 15 0.07 12.03 11.25
CA GLY A 15 1.33 11.32 11.50
C GLY A 15 1.23 9.82 11.20
N ALA A 16 0.59 9.43 10.09
CA ALA A 16 0.80 8.09 9.55
C ALA A 16 2.15 8.12 8.83
N ALA A 17 3.22 7.84 9.57
CA ALA A 17 4.60 7.88 9.09
C ALA A 17 4.70 7.21 7.71
N GLU A 18 5.11 7.97 6.70
CA GLU A 18 5.46 7.45 5.39
C GLU A 18 6.64 6.48 5.57
N ARG A 19 6.33 5.19 5.65
CA ARG A 19 7.30 4.13 5.77
C ARG A 19 8.04 3.98 4.45
N SER A 20 9.33 4.31 4.46
CA SER A 20 10.20 4.18 3.27
C SER A 20 10.46 2.72 2.92
N ALA A 21 10.90 2.44 1.67
CA ALA A 21 11.19 1.08 1.18
C ALA A 21 12.10 0.20 2.10
N PRO A 22 13.15 0.73 2.75
CA PRO A 22 13.97 -0.07 3.68
C PRO A 22 13.18 -0.55 4.91
N ASP A 23 12.22 0.26 5.37
CA ASP A 23 11.36 -0.08 6.52
C ASP A 23 10.33 -1.14 6.15
N LEU A 24 9.77 -1.07 4.93
CA LEU A 24 8.89 -2.11 4.42
C LEU A 24 9.59 -3.47 4.37
N LEU A 25 10.78 -3.57 3.76
CA LEU A 25 11.50 -4.84 3.67
C LEU A 25 11.82 -5.43 5.04
N ALA A 26 12.25 -4.61 5.99
CA ALA A 26 12.49 -5.06 7.37
C ALA A 26 11.22 -5.61 8.04
N GLN A 27 10.07 -4.96 7.83
CA GLN A 27 8.78 -5.45 8.34
C GLN A 27 8.37 -6.77 7.69
N LEU A 28 8.56 -6.90 6.38
CA LEU A 28 8.28 -8.15 5.66
C LEU A 28 9.14 -9.30 6.19
N ASP A 29 10.44 -9.10 6.35
CA ASP A 29 11.33 -10.12 6.90
C ASP A 29 10.91 -10.51 8.33
N ALA A 30 10.63 -9.54 9.19
CA ALA A 30 10.19 -9.80 10.54
C ALA A 30 8.88 -10.60 10.59
N VAL A 31 7.89 -10.29 9.74
CA VAL A 31 6.66 -11.10 9.65
C VAL A 31 6.97 -12.48 9.08
N ARG A 32 7.81 -12.59 8.05
CA ARG A 32 8.19 -13.86 7.43
C ARG A 32 8.86 -14.80 8.42
N GLU A 33 9.73 -14.28 9.29
CA GLU A 33 10.37 -15.06 10.36
C GLU A 33 9.35 -15.58 11.37
N ARG A 34 8.34 -14.79 11.73
CA ARG A 34 7.32 -15.16 12.73
C ARG A 34 6.19 -16.04 12.19
N ARG A 35 5.81 -15.86 10.93
CA ARG A 35 4.59 -16.44 10.33
C ARG A 35 4.85 -17.31 9.10
N GLY A 36 6.06 -17.30 8.56
CA GLY A 36 6.40 -17.92 7.30
C GLY A 36 5.97 -17.10 6.09
N ALA A 37 6.18 -17.66 4.89
CA ALA A 37 5.67 -17.14 3.64
C ALA A 37 4.47 -17.97 3.17
N VAL A 38 3.58 -17.33 2.42
CA VAL A 38 2.39 -17.95 1.81
C VAL A 38 2.50 -17.86 0.29
N THR A 39 1.83 -18.80 -0.39
CA THR A 39 1.71 -18.81 -1.85
C THR A 39 0.28 -18.49 -2.23
N VAL A 40 0.11 -17.64 -3.24
CA VAL A 40 -1.20 -17.27 -3.79
C VAL A 40 -1.16 -17.26 -5.32
N ALA A 41 -2.24 -17.72 -5.94
CA ALA A 41 -2.44 -17.64 -7.38
C ALA A 41 -3.57 -16.63 -7.66
N CYS A 42 -3.26 -15.55 -8.38
CA CYS A 42 -4.24 -14.52 -8.73
C CYS A 42 -4.24 -14.25 -10.23
N ARG A 43 -5.40 -13.91 -10.79
CA ARG A 43 -5.53 -13.40 -12.16
C ARG A 43 -6.33 -12.11 -12.15
N TYR A 44 -5.93 -11.20 -13.02
CA TYR A 44 -6.45 -9.85 -13.12
C TYR A 44 -6.76 -9.54 -14.57
N ARG A 45 -7.78 -8.71 -14.76
CA ARG A 45 -8.16 -8.17 -16.06
C ARG A 45 -7.99 -6.66 -16.01
N CYS A 46 -7.12 -6.12 -16.86
CA CYS A 46 -6.95 -4.69 -17.02
C CYS A 46 -8.14 -4.10 -17.79
N ALA A 47 -8.45 -2.83 -17.54
CA ALA A 47 -9.47 -2.08 -18.28
C ALA A 47 -9.23 -2.04 -19.80
N THR A 48 -7.97 -2.21 -20.24
CA THR A 48 -7.60 -2.32 -21.66
C THR A 48 -7.97 -3.68 -22.29
N GLY A 49 -8.51 -4.62 -21.51
CA GLY A 49 -8.88 -5.97 -21.94
C GLY A 49 -7.76 -7.00 -21.82
N THR A 50 -6.55 -6.60 -21.43
CA THR A 50 -5.42 -7.51 -21.21
C THR A 50 -5.57 -8.25 -19.89
N GLU A 51 -5.38 -9.57 -19.91
CA GLU A 51 -5.30 -10.38 -18.68
C GLU A 51 -3.85 -10.66 -18.29
N PHE A 52 -3.59 -10.66 -17.00
CA PHE A 52 -2.31 -11.08 -16.43
C PHE A 52 -2.53 -11.71 -15.07
N GLY A 53 -1.55 -12.46 -14.58
CA GLY A 53 -1.64 -13.11 -13.28
C GLY A 53 -0.67 -14.25 -13.14
N GLY A 54 -0.82 -15.02 -12.07
CA GLY A 54 -0.28 -16.34 -11.83
C GLY A 54 0.20 -16.52 -10.39
N GLU A 55 1.26 -17.28 -10.16
CA GLU A 55 1.67 -17.74 -8.83
C GLU A 55 2.75 -16.88 -8.15
N TRP A 56 2.44 -16.44 -6.94
CA TRP A 56 3.27 -15.55 -6.13
C TRP A 56 3.58 -16.18 -4.78
N ARG A 57 4.77 -15.91 -4.24
CA ARG A 57 5.12 -16.24 -2.85
C ARG A 57 5.57 -14.98 -2.10
N GLY A 58 5.13 -14.84 -0.85
CA GLY A 58 5.47 -13.68 -0.05
C GLY A 58 4.83 -13.67 1.33
N VAL A 59 4.64 -12.48 1.88
CA VAL A 59 4.17 -12.26 3.25
C VAL A 59 2.71 -11.85 3.23
N ALA A 60 1.88 -12.50 4.06
CA ALA A 60 0.48 -12.10 4.22
C ALA A 60 0.40 -10.68 4.80
N VAL A 61 -0.54 -9.87 4.31
CA VAL A 61 -0.71 -8.48 4.73
C VAL A 61 -1.40 -8.38 6.08
N ALA A 62 -2.30 -9.31 6.44
CA ALA A 62 -3.04 -9.24 7.71
C ALA A 62 -2.14 -9.01 8.95
N PRO A 63 -1.02 -9.74 9.16
CA PRO A 63 -0.11 -9.46 10.29
C PRO A 63 0.57 -8.09 10.27
N LEU A 64 0.64 -7.41 9.12
CA LEU A 64 1.15 -6.03 9.03
C LEU A 64 0.10 -5.00 9.46
N LEU A 65 -1.17 -5.42 9.55
CA LEU A 65 -2.31 -4.61 9.96
C LEU A 65 -2.72 -4.86 11.42
N ASP A 66 -2.07 -5.79 12.13
CA ASP A 66 -2.41 -6.13 13.53
C ASP A 66 -2.39 -4.88 14.46
N ASP A 67 -1.48 -3.93 14.20
CA ASP A 67 -1.34 -2.68 14.96
C ASP A 67 -1.98 -1.45 14.26
N ALA A 68 -2.80 -1.66 13.22
CA ALA A 68 -3.44 -0.55 12.51
C ALA A 68 -4.48 0.16 13.39
N PRO A 69 -4.67 1.49 13.25
CA PRO A 69 -5.74 2.21 13.95
C PRO A 69 -7.11 1.61 13.65
N PRO A 70 -8.05 1.55 14.61
CA PRO A 70 -9.37 0.95 14.42
C PRO A 70 -10.23 1.68 13.38
N GLU A 71 -9.96 2.96 13.12
CA GLU A 71 -10.59 3.76 12.06
C GLU A 71 -10.04 3.47 10.65
N THR A 72 -9.07 2.56 10.50
CA THR A 72 -8.51 2.17 9.20
C THR A 72 -9.61 1.62 8.30
N THR A 73 -9.81 2.26 7.15
CA THR A 73 -10.75 1.79 6.13
C THR A 73 -10.03 1.21 4.92
N HIS A 74 -8.79 1.66 4.66
CA HIS A 74 -8.01 1.25 3.49
C HIS A 74 -6.54 1.04 3.83
N LEU A 75 -5.88 0.23 3.00
CA LEU A 75 -4.44 0.14 2.90
C LEU A 75 -4.00 0.94 1.66
N ARG A 76 -3.17 1.96 1.85
CA ARG A 76 -2.49 2.66 0.76
C ARG A 76 -1.19 1.93 0.43
N ALA A 77 -1.06 1.54 -0.83
CA ALA A 77 0.13 0.94 -1.40
C ALA A 77 0.82 1.95 -2.32
N GLU A 78 2.13 2.08 -2.18
CA GLU A 78 2.94 3.04 -2.93
C GLU A 78 4.13 2.34 -3.58
N SER A 79 4.29 2.56 -4.87
CA SER A 79 5.41 2.11 -5.69
C SER A 79 6.59 3.07 -5.56
N ALA A 80 7.80 2.57 -5.80
CA ALA A 80 9.02 3.37 -5.84
C ALA A 80 8.99 4.51 -6.89
N ASP A 81 8.15 4.40 -7.92
CA ASP A 81 7.93 5.45 -8.93
C ASP A 81 6.88 6.51 -8.53
N GLY A 82 6.35 6.43 -7.30
CA GLY A 82 5.34 7.34 -6.77
C GLY A 82 3.90 7.00 -7.15
N TYR A 83 3.66 5.90 -7.88
CA TYR A 83 2.32 5.39 -8.11
C TYR A 83 1.67 4.91 -6.81
N ARG A 84 0.44 5.35 -6.55
CA ARG A 84 -0.32 5.01 -5.33
C ARG A 84 -1.65 4.38 -5.70
N ALA A 85 -2.01 3.33 -4.97
CA ALA A 85 -3.34 2.73 -5.01
C ALA A 85 -3.87 2.51 -3.59
N HIS A 86 -5.19 2.51 -3.45
CA HIS A 86 -5.87 2.24 -2.18
C HIS A 86 -6.66 0.94 -2.31
N VAL A 87 -6.54 0.09 -1.31
CA VAL A 87 -7.23 -1.19 -1.21
C VAL A 87 -8.13 -1.15 0.01
N PRO A 88 -9.43 -1.49 -0.08
CA PRO A 88 -10.28 -1.64 1.10
C PRO A 88 -9.65 -2.59 2.10
N VAL A 89 -9.69 -2.26 3.40
CA VAL A 89 -9.02 -3.05 4.43
C VAL A 89 -9.47 -4.52 4.41
N ARG A 90 -10.74 -4.78 4.07
CA ARG A 90 -11.28 -6.13 3.92
C ARG A 90 -10.50 -6.96 2.90
N ASP A 91 -10.28 -6.41 1.72
CA ASP A 91 -9.59 -7.11 0.63
C ASP A 91 -8.08 -7.19 0.91
N ALA A 92 -7.54 -6.18 1.61
CA ALA A 92 -6.15 -6.14 2.03
C ALA A 92 -5.82 -7.24 3.06
N LEU A 93 -6.77 -7.71 3.86
CA LEU A 93 -6.52 -8.79 4.83
C LEU A 93 -6.19 -10.13 4.15
N ASP A 94 -6.72 -10.38 2.96
CA ASP A 94 -6.45 -11.57 2.14
C ASP A 94 -5.29 -11.37 1.15
N ALA A 95 -4.63 -10.21 1.20
CA ALA A 95 -3.54 -9.87 0.29
C ALA A 95 -2.18 -10.39 0.76
N VAL A 96 -1.25 -10.45 -0.20
CA VAL A 96 0.13 -10.87 -0.03
C VAL A 96 1.05 -9.81 -0.62
N VAL A 97 2.10 -9.42 0.12
CA VAL A 97 3.25 -8.75 -0.45
C VAL A 97 4.18 -9.82 -1.00
N ALA A 98 4.07 -10.07 -2.30
CA ALA A 98 4.88 -11.01 -3.01
C ALA A 98 6.32 -10.51 -3.07
N THR A 99 7.26 -11.35 -2.65
CA THR A 99 8.70 -11.15 -2.80
C THR A 99 9.29 -12.07 -3.86
N GLU A 100 8.50 -13.04 -4.33
CA GLU A 100 8.91 -14.01 -5.33
C GLU A 100 7.77 -14.34 -6.30
N ARG A 101 8.17 -14.64 -7.54
CA ARG A 101 7.31 -15.14 -8.60
C ARG A 101 7.65 -16.59 -8.90
N LEU A 102 6.65 -17.49 -8.94
CA LEU A 102 6.89 -18.94 -9.03
C LEU A 102 6.79 -19.50 -10.45
N ASP A 103 6.04 -18.84 -11.34
CA ASP A 103 5.69 -19.35 -12.68
C ASP A 103 6.20 -18.45 -13.83
N GLY A 104 7.10 -17.51 -13.54
CA GLY A 104 7.51 -16.49 -14.51
C GLY A 104 8.56 -15.51 -14.00
N PRO A 105 8.82 -14.42 -14.77
CA PRO A 105 9.83 -13.44 -14.41
C PRO A 105 9.48 -12.66 -13.14
N ALA A 106 10.51 -12.38 -12.34
CA ALA A 106 10.42 -11.73 -11.04
C ALA A 106 10.41 -10.18 -11.09
N ALA A 107 10.09 -9.59 -12.24
CA ALA A 107 10.09 -8.13 -12.41
C ALA A 107 8.94 -7.47 -11.62
N GLY A 108 9.20 -6.30 -11.04
CA GLY A 108 8.19 -5.53 -10.31
C GLY A 108 7.96 -5.99 -8.87
N LEU A 109 8.91 -6.73 -8.28
CA LEU A 109 8.87 -7.18 -6.88
C LEU A 109 9.63 -6.17 -5.98
N PRO A 110 9.22 -5.99 -4.71
CA PRO A 110 8.05 -6.58 -4.07
C PRO A 110 6.74 -6.10 -4.70
N ARG A 111 5.72 -6.94 -4.76
CA ARG A 111 4.44 -6.63 -5.40
C ARG A 111 3.28 -6.91 -4.47
N LEU A 112 2.34 -5.98 -4.34
CA LEU A 112 1.09 -6.25 -3.67
C LEU A 112 0.16 -7.04 -4.60
N VAL A 113 -0.36 -8.17 -4.12
CA VAL A 113 -1.29 -9.04 -4.86
C VAL A 113 -2.40 -9.51 -3.92
N GLY A 114 -3.61 -9.67 -4.44
CA GLY A 114 -4.76 -10.11 -3.68
C GLY A 114 -5.81 -10.73 -4.61
N PRO A 115 -6.65 -11.64 -4.13
CA PRO A 115 -7.64 -12.33 -4.97
C PRO A 115 -8.73 -11.39 -5.49
N ASP A 116 -9.12 -10.40 -4.69
CA ASP A 116 -10.26 -9.50 -4.97
C ASP A 116 -9.83 -8.13 -5.49
N PHE A 117 -8.59 -8.00 -5.94
CA PHE A 117 -8.04 -6.72 -6.39
C PHE A 117 -8.44 -6.39 -7.83
N ASP A 118 -8.69 -5.10 -8.08
CA ASP A 118 -8.53 -4.57 -9.44
C ASP A 118 -7.07 -4.65 -9.87
N SER A 119 -6.85 -4.80 -11.18
CA SER A 119 -5.52 -4.75 -11.78
C SER A 119 -4.66 -3.55 -11.32
N ALA A 120 -5.25 -2.36 -11.15
CA ALA A 120 -4.57 -1.15 -10.71
C ALA A 120 -4.10 -1.20 -9.25
N GLN A 121 -4.74 -2.03 -8.42
CA GLN A 121 -4.36 -2.23 -7.02
C GLN A 121 -3.17 -3.19 -6.86
N THR A 122 -2.74 -3.86 -7.94
CA THR A 122 -1.61 -4.80 -7.93
C THR A 122 -0.26 -4.08 -8.05
N VAL A 123 0.02 -3.19 -7.10
CA VAL A 123 1.18 -2.26 -7.10
C VAL A 123 2.50 -3.02 -7.15
N ARG A 124 3.29 -2.72 -8.18
CA ARG A 124 4.66 -3.23 -8.40
C ARG A 124 5.69 -2.35 -7.71
N ASP A 125 6.89 -2.88 -7.55
CA ASP A 125 8.04 -2.15 -7.00
C ASP A 125 7.68 -1.44 -5.69
N LEU A 126 6.93 -2.16 -4.84
CA LEU A 126 6.26 -1.65 -3.66
C LEU A 126 7.29 -1.09 -2.68
N ALA A 127 7.17 0.19 -2.39
CA ALA A 127 8.03 0.95 -1.52
C ALA A 127 7.39 1.21 -0.15
N ALA A 128 6.06 1.34 -0.07
CA ALA A 128 5.39 1.61 1.20
C ALA A 128 3.99 0.99 1.31
N LEU A 129 3.61 0.69 2.55
CA LEU A 129 2.27 0.29 2.97
C LEU A 129 1.83 1.13 4.18
N ALA A 130 0.68 1.81 4.06
CA ALA A 130 0.15 2.67 5.10
C ALA A 130 -1.36 2.41 5.32
N PRO A 131 -1.78 2.00 6.54
CA PRO A 131 -3.17 2.07 6.97
C PRO A 131 -3.66 3.52 6.89
N VAL A 132 -4.81 3.74 6.28
CA VAL A 132 -5.42 5.07 6.18
C VAL A 132 -6.92 4.98 6.44
N ALA A 133 -7.46 6.07 6.99
CA ALA A 133 -8.89 6.28 7.14
C ALA A 133 -9.35 7.23 6.03
N LEU A 134 -10.11 6.72 5.08
CA LEU A 134 -10.77 7.52 4.06
C LEU A 134 -12.22 7.83 4.45
N PRO A 135 -12.73 9.04 4.17
CA PRO A 135 -14.15 9.36 4.31
C PRO A 135 -15.05 8.41 3.50
N PRO A 136 -16.32 8.19 3.90
CA PRO A 136 -17.23 7.29 3.21
C PRO A 136 -17.47 7.63 1.73
N ASP A 137 -17.45 8.92 1.40
CA ASP A 137 -17.70 9.43 0.05
C ASP A 137 -16.41 9.59 -0.78
N ALA A 138 -15.26 9.21 -0.22
CA ALA A 138 -13.99 9.27 -0.94
C ALA A 138 -13.89 8.08 -1.90
N ASP A 139 -13.69 8.37 -3.19
CA ASP A 139 -13.38 7.40 -4.22
C ASP A 139 -11.91 7.59 -4.65
N PRO A 140 -10.94 6.93 -3.98
CA PRO A 140 -9.53 7.12 -4.24
C PRO A 140 -9.12 6.50 -5.58
N VAL A 141 -8.91 7.36 -6.58
CA VAL A 141 -8.41 6.91 -7.90
C VAL A 141 -6.91 6.60 -7.82
N PRO A 142 -6.46 5.42 -8.27
CA PRO A 142 -5.03 5.13 -8.36
C PRO A 142 -4.30 6.09 -9.31
N GLY A 143 -3.09 6.49 -8.95
CA GLY A 143 -2.32 7.42 -9.78
C GLY A 143 -0.97 7.78 -9.18
N THR A 144 -0.12 8.38 -10.01
CA THR A 144 1.16 8.95 -9.57
C THR A 144 0.89 10.32 -8.99
N VAL A 145 1.41 10.58 -7.79
CA VAL A 145 1.42 11.95 -7.26
C VAL A 145 2.57 12.69 -7.94
N ASP A 146 2.26 13.72 -8.73
CA ASP A 146 3.28 14.64 -9.21
C ASP A 146 3.88 15.35 -8.00
N GLY A 147 5.14 15.06 -7.69
CA GLY A 147 5.87 15.73 -6.63
C GLY A 147 5.90 17.24 -6.91
N ALA A 148 5.29 18.01 -6.01
CA ALA A 148 5.39 19.46 -5.90
C ALA A 148 5.23 20.24 -7.22
N ALA A 149 4.02 20.76 -7.46
CA ALA A 149 3.91 22.08 -8.05
C ALA A 149 4.67 23.05 -7.12
N GLY A 150 5.95 23.29 -7.43
CA GLY A 150 6.64 24.48 -6.96
C GLY A 150 5.89 25.69 -7.52
N GLY A 151 5.48 26.59 -6.63
CA GLY A 151 5.31 28.00 -7.01
C GLY A 151 6.62 28.48 -7.63
N GLU A 152 6.62 29.46 -8.52
CA GLU A 152 5.89 30.73 -8.50
C GLU A 152 5.37 31.13 -9.89
#